data_AF-A0A497UMJ4-F1
#
_entry.id   AF-A0A497UMJ4-F1
#
_cell.length_a   1.000
_cell.length_b   1.000
_cell.length_c   1.000
_cell.angle_alpha   90.00
_cell.angle_beta   90.00
_cell.angle_gamma   90.00
#
_symmetry.space_group_name_H-M   'P 1'
#
loop_
_entity.id
_entity.type
_entity.pdbx_description
1 polymer ?
#
loop_
_entity_poly.entity_id
_entity_poly.type
_entity_poly.pdbx_seq_one_letter_code
_entity_poly.pdbx_strand_id
1 'polypeptide(L)'
;MKEFFLKGRKYKFFLGFHLFIVGVYSIYVINTLNSYHSSSYSIYYKESIYENIAKYSFYIIINSISGAIIYFKIKHAKVILNFFAVMIFMLVCYAEYTLIKTYINNSYYNFVIIFNTGVIGFIVFYIFYLNKVNKKENIEISEIENIGKHKE
;
A
#
# COMPACT_ATOMS: atom_id res chain seq x y z
N MET A 1 27.59 0.57 -18.52
CA MET A 1 26.34 -0.10 -18.93
C MET A 1 25.51 -0.73 -17.79
N LYS A 2 26.07 -0.98 -16.58
CA LYS A 2 25.30 -1.51 -15.44
C LYS A 2 24.44 -0.47 -14.68
N GLU A 3 24.72 0.83 -14.83
CA GLU A 3 24.01 1.91 -14.12
C GLU A 3 22.66 2.30 -14.74
N PHE A 4 22.49 2.09 -16.05
CA PHE A 4 21.23 2.43 -16.74
C PHE A 4 20.07 1.50 -16.34
N PHE A 5 20.38 0.26 -15.94
CA PHE A 5 19.38 -0.72 -15.49
C PHE A 5 18.91 -0.52 -14.03
N LEU A 6 19.58 0.35 -13.26
CA LEU A 6 19.25 0.65 -11.86
C LEU A 6 18.43 1.95 -11.72
N LYS A 7 18.52 2.85 -12.71
CA LYS A 7 17.89 4.18 -12.78
C LYS A 7 16.36 4.20 -13.01
N GLY A 8 15.68 3.18 -12.52
CA GLY A 8 14.23 3.05 -12.69
C GLY A 8 13.59 1.81 -12.08
N ARG A 9 14.34 0.96 -11.37
CA ARG A 9 13.75 -0.20 -10.67
C ARG A 9 12.94 0.21 -9.45
N LYS A 10 13.35 1.29 -8.78
CA LYS A 10 12.80 1.66 -7.47
C LYS A 10 11.37 2.20 -7.60
N TYR A 11 11.10 3.11 -8.54
CA TYR A 11 9.73 3.58 -8.78
C TYR A 11 8.81 2.46 -9.32
N LYS A 12 9.34 1.55 -10.16
CA LYS A 12 8.60 0.37 -10.65
C LYS A 12 8.26 -0.60 -9.53
N PHE A 13 9.14 -0.73 -8.53
CA PHE A 13 8.87 -1.52 -7.33
C PHE A 13 7.73 -0.93 -6.50
N PHE A 14 7.72 0.39 -6.27
CA PHE A 14 6.60 1.07 -5.57
C PHE A 14 5.28 0.98 -6.34
N LEU A 15 5.33 1.20 -7.66
CA LEU A 15 4.17 0.99 -8.53
C LEU A 15 3.65 -0.44 -8.45
N GLY A 16 4.56 -1.41 -8.57
CA GLY A 16 4.25 -2.84 -8.46
C GLY A 16 3.64 -3.21 -7.12
N PHE A 17 4.12 -2.62 -6.02
CA PHE A 17 3.56 -2.85 -4.70
C PHE A 17 2.13 -2.29 -4.56
N HIS A 18 1.87 -1.06 -5.03
CA HIS A 18 0.50 -0.51 -5.02
C HIS A 18 -0.45 -1.40 -5.85
N LEU A 19 -0.01 -1.86 -7.03
CA LEU A 19 -0.80 -2.78 -7.86
C LEU A 19 -1.00 -4.14 -7.18
N PHE A 20 0.02 -4.67 -6.50
CA PHE A 20 -0.07 -5.90 -5.73
C PHE A 20 -1.11 -5.80 -4.61
N ILE A 21 -1.08 -4.71 -3.83
CA ILE A 21 -2.05 -4.44 -2.77
C ILE A 21 -3.47 -4.31 -3.33
N VAL A 22 -3.65 -3.62 -4.46
CA VAL A 22 -4.94 -3.56 -5.16
C VAL A 22 -5.43 -4.96 -5.55
N GLY A 23 -4.56 -5.81 -6.07
CA GLY A 23 -4.88 -7.19 -6.45
C GLY A 23 -5.35 -8.02 -5.25
N VAL A 24 -4.59 -7.99 -4.16
CA VAL A 24 -4.92 -8.73 -2.92
C VAL A 24 -6.27 -8.29 -2.36
N TYR A 25 -6.51 -6.99 -2.21
CA TYR A 25 -7.78 -6.50 -1.67
C TYR A 25 -8.96 -6.71 -2.63
N SER A 26 -8.73 -6.66 -3.95
CA SER A 26 -9.79 -6.97 -4.93
C SER A 26 -10.23 -8.42 -4.83
N ILE A 27 -9.28 -9.36 -4.70
CA ILE A 27 -9.59 -10.78 -4.48
C ILE A 27 -10.39 -10.95 -3.18
N TYR A 28 -9.98 -10.25 -2.11
CA TYR A 28 -10.69 -10.30 -0.83
C TYR A 28 -12.14 -9.78 -0.94
N VAL A 29 -12.36 -8.65 -1.62
CA VAL A 29 -13.71 -8.09 -1.84
C VAL A 29 -14.56 -9.04 -2.68
N ILE A 30 -14.01 -9.59 -3.77
CA ILE A 30 -14.70 -10.59 -4.61
C ILE A 30 -15.10 -11.81 -3.77
N ASN A 31 -14.20 -12.33 -2.94
CA ASN A 31 -14.51 -13.45 -2.05
C ASN A 31 -15.57 -13.10 -1.02
N THR A 32 -15.53 -11.89 -0.45
CA THR A 32 -16.55 -11.40 0.49
C THR A 32 -17.93 -11.35 -0.19
N LEU A 33 -18.00 -10.78 -1.40
CA LEU A 33 -19.23 -10.73 -2.20
C LEU A 33 -19.75 -12.13 -2.60
N ASN A 34 -18.86 -13.04 -3.00
CA ASN A 34 -19.23 -14.41 -3.35
C ASN A 34 -19.73 -15.21 -2.13
N SER A 35 -19.11 -15.03 -0.96
CA SER A 35 -19.53 -15.70 0.27
C SER A 35 -20.94 -15.28 0.71
N TYR A 36 -21.40 -14.09 0.34
CA TYR A 36 -22.74 -13.58 0.63
C TYR A 36 -23.84 -14.29 -0.17
N HIS A 37 -23.56 -14.74 -1.39
CA HIS A 37 -24.53 -15.54 -2.15
C HIS A 37 -24.70 -16.97 -1.60
N SER A 38 -23.84 -17.41 -0.67
CA SER A 38 -23.99 -18.68 0.02
C SER A 38 -24.60 -18.46 1.41
N SER A 39 -25.73 -19.10 1.67
CA SER A 39 -26.48 -19.00 2.93
C SER A 39 -25.72 -19.51 4.18
N SER A 40 -24.56 -20.16 4.01
CA SER A 40 -23.78 -20.79 5.08
C SER A 40 -22.67 -19.93 5.70
N TYR A 41 -22.28 -18.81 5.07
CA TYR A 41 -21.10 -18.02 5.50
C TYR A 41 -21.41 -16.71 6.24
N SER A 42 -22.67 -16.28 6.33
CA SER A 42 -23.07 -15.04 7.00
C SER A 42 -22.71 -15.01 8.50
N ILE A 43 -22.54 -16.17 9.13
CA ILE A 43 -22.23 -16.33 10.56
C ILE A 43 -20.79 -15.90 10.90
N TYR A 44 -19.88 -15.83 9.91
CA TYR A 44 -18.46 -15.54 10.15
C TYR A 44 -18.08 -14.04 10.09
N TYR A 45 -19.00 -13.15 9.68
CA TYR A 45 -18.75 -11.71 9.64
C TYR A 45 -19.30 -11.02 10.89
N LYS A 46 -18.40 -10.69 11.82
CA LYS A 46 -18.71 -10.00 13.09
C LYS A 46 -18.93 -8.49 12.94
N GLU A 47 -18.36 -7.89 11.91
CA GLU A 47 -18.59 -6.50 11.45
C GLU A 47 -19.65 -6.51 10.33
N SER A 48 -20.37 -5.39 10.14
CA SER A 48 -21.34 -5.31 9.06
C SER A 48 -20.62 -5.53 7.71
N ILE A 49 -21.21 -6.34 6.84
CA ILE A 49 -20.60 -6.68 5.54
C ILE A 49 -20.32 -5.41 4.73
N TYR A 50 -21.20 -4.41 4.84
CA TYR A 50 -21.02 -3.09 4.23
C TYR A 50 -19.78 -2.36 4.75
N GLU A 51 -19.50 -2.41 6.06
CA GLU A 51 -18.27 -1.83 6.63
C GLU A 51 -17.02 -2.52 6.07
N ASN A 52 -17.03 -3.85 5.96
CA ASN A 52 -15.91 -4.59 5.38
C ASN A 52 -15.69 -4.22 3.90
N ILE A 53 -16.75 -4.25 3.08
CA ILE A 53 -16.65 -3.88 1.66
C ILE A 53 -16.15 -2.44 1.51
N ALA A 54 -16.71 -1.50 2.28
CA ALA A 54 -16.31 -0.09 2.24
C ALA A 54 -14.84 0.10 2.61
N LYS A 55 -14.38 -0.55 3.69
CA LYS A 55 -12.98 -0.52 4.17
C LYS A 55 -12.00 -1.01 3.12
N TYR A 56 -12.23 -2.19 2.53
CA TYR A 56 -11.33 -2.75 1.53
C TYR A 56 -11.40 -2.01 0.19
N SER A 57 -12.58 -1.51 -0.19
CA SER A 57 -12.73 -0.64 -1.37
C SER A 57 -11.95 0.67 -1.22
N PHE A 58 -11.96 1.26 -0.02
CA PHE A 58 -11.17 2.44 0.28
C PHE A 58 -9.66 2.19 0.12
N TYR A 59 -9.15 1.05 0.60
CA TYR A 59 -7.75 0.65 0.38
C TYR A 59 -7.42 0.49 -1.11
N ILE A 60 -8.32 -0.11 -1.90
CA ILE A 60 -8.15 -0.26 -3.36
C ILE A 60 -8.07 1.11 -4.04
N ILE A 61 -8.99 2.02 -3.70
CA ILE A 61 -9.05 3.37 -4.30
C ILE A 61 -7.76 4.14 -4.02
N ILE A 62 -7.31 4.19 -2.76
CA ILE A 62 -6.10 4.95 -2.39
C ILE A 62 -4.86 4.36 -3.06
N ASN A 63 -4.71 3.04 -3.09
CA ASN A 63 -3.56 2.42 -3.73
C ASN A 63 -3.59 2.59 -5.25
N SER A 64 -4.78 2.61 -5.87
CA SER A 64 -4.94 2.90 -7.29
C SER A 64 -4.57 4.35 -7.61
N ILE A 65 -5.01 5.32 -6.81
CA ILE A 65 -4.64 6.74 -6.94
C ILE A 65 -3.13 6.92 -6.77
N SER A 66 -2.55 6.28 -5.75
CA SER A 66 -1.11 6.34 -5.48
C SER A 66 -0.30 5.73 -6.64
N GLY A 67 -0.74 4.57 -7.15
CA GLY A 67 -0.16 3.96 -8.34
C GLY A 67 -0.26 4.86 -9.58
N ALA A 68 -1.42 5.49 -9.81
CA ALA A 68 -1.64 6.41 -10.91
C ALA A 68 -0.74 7.65 -10.82
N ILE A 69 -0.58 8.23 -9.63
CA ILE A 69 0.33 9.36 -9.38
C ILE A 69 1.77 9.00 -9.76
N ILE A 70 2.22 7.80 -9.39
CA ILE A 70 3.56 7.29 -9.74
C ILE A 70 3.67 7.03 -11.24
N TYR A 71 2.64 6.43 -11.86
CA TYR A 71 2.61 6.07 -13.28
C TYR A 71 2.61 7.29 -14.19
N PHE A 72 1.69 8.24 -13.97
CA PHE A 72 1.54 9.47 -14.74
C PHE A 72 2.57 10.53 -14.40
N LYS A 73 3.40 10.27 -13.40
CA LYS A 73 4.47 11.15 -12.98
C LYS A 73 4.00 12.57 -12.63
N ILE A 74 3.04 12.72 -11.72
CA ILE A 74 2.39 14.01 -11.42
C ILE A 74 3.31 14.95 -10.60
N LYS A 75 3.26 16.26 -10.89
CA LYS A 75 3.94 17.30 -10.10
C LYS A 75 3.44 17.29 -8.65
N HIS A 76 4.34 17.38 -7.67
CA HIS A 76 4.08 17.19 -6.23
C HIS A 76 3.79 15.75 -5.76
N ALA A 77 4.05 14.73 -6.59
CA ALA A 77 3.88 13.31 -6.22
C ALA A 77 4.46 12.96 -4.85
N LYS A 78 5.67 13.45 -4.50
CA LYS A 78 6.30 13.20 -3.21
C LYS A 78 5.43 13.60 -2.00
N VAL A 79 4.79 14.76 -2.03
CA VAL A 79 3.97 15.25 -0.90
C VAL A 79 2.71 14.40 -0.76
N ILE A 80 2.04 14.13 -1.88
CA ILE A 80 0.80 13.35 -1.91
C ILE A 80 1.06 11.90 -1.49
N LEU A 81 2.13 11.29 -1.99
CA LEU A 81 2.51 9.92 -1.66
C LEU A 81 2.93 9.77 -0.20
N ASN A 82 3.63 10.76 0.38
CA ASN A 82 3.92 10.79 1.81
C ASN A 82 2.65 10.87 2.66
N PHE A 83 1.70 11.74 2.28
CA PHE A 83 0.42 11.87 2.98
C PHE A 83 -0.37 10.55 2.98
N PHE A 84 -0.51 9.91 1.82
CA PHE A 84 -1.17 8.61 1.73
C PHE A 84 -0.43 7.51 2.48
N ALA A 85 0.90 7.48 2.42
CA ALA A 85 1.71 6.51 3.15
C ALA A 85 1.49 6.61 4.67
N VAL A 86 1.50 7.82 5.21
CA VAL A 86 1.27 8.07 6.65
C VAL A 86 -0.16 7.69 7.06
N MET A 87 -1.16 8.01 6.24
CA MET A 87 -2.55 7.65 6.50
C MET A 87 -2.76 6.13 6.51
N ILE A 88 -2.22 5.42 5.51
CA ILE A 88 -2.29 3.95 5.45
C ILE A 88 -1.51 3.35 6.63
N PHE A 89 -0.35 3.89 6.98
CA PHE A 89 0.45 3.43 8.11
C PHE A 89 -0.36 3.40 9.41
N MET A 90 -1.03 4.50 9.75
CA MET A 90 -1.86 4.58 10.95
C MET A 90 -2.98 3.52 10.95
N LEU A 91 -3.65 3.33 9.80
CA LEU A 91 -4.72 2.36 9.68
C LEU A 91 -4.23 0.91 9.81
N VAL A 92 -3.12 0.56 9.17
CA VAL A 92 -2.54 -0.79 9.26
C VAL A 92 -2.02 -1.06 10.67
N CYS A 93 -1.38 -0.09 11.33
CA CYS A 93 -0.96 -0.22 12.73
C CYS A 93 -2.15 -0.44 13.68
N TYR A 94 -3.25 0.28 13.47
CA TYR A 94 -4.47 0.10 14.27
C TYR A 94 -5.10 -1.30 14.06
N ALA A 95 -5.17 -1.75 12.80
CA ALA A 95 -5.66 -3.08 12.46
C ALA A 95 -4.77 -4.17 13.09
N GLU A 96 -3.46 -4.01 13.00
CA GLU A 96 -2.48 -4.94 13.54
C GLU A 96 -2.56 -5.05 15.07
N TYR A 97 -2.61 -3.91 15.76
CA TYR A 97 -2.83 -3.86 17.20
C TYR A 97 -4.10 -4.61 17.62
N THR A 98 -5.20 -4.40 16.87
CA THR A 98 -6.48 -5.05 17.15
C THR A 98 -6.40 -6.56 16.93
N LEU A 99 -5.74 -7.01 15.86
CA LEU A 99 -5.55 -8.43 15.54
C LEU A 99 -4.70 -9.15 16.58
N ILE A 100 -3.56 -8.56 16.96
CA ILE A 100 -2.68 -9.10 18.01
C ILE A 100 -3.46 -9.20 19.32
N LYS A 101 -4.16 -8.14 19.74
CA LYS A 101 -4.88 -8.14 21.02
C LYS A 101 -6.01 -9.17 21.06
N THR A 102 -6.68 -9.42 19.94
CA THR A 102 -7.93 -10.21 19.91
C THR A 102 -7.72 -11.68 19.55
N TYR A 103 -6.68 -12.00 18.74
CA TYR A 103 -6.55 -13.31 18.10
C TYR A 103 -5.16 -13.96 18.28
N ILE A 104 -4.42 -13.60 19.33
CA ILE A 104 -3.17 -14.29 19.71
C ILE A 104 -3.40 -15.82 19.71
N ASN A 105 -2.47 -16.55 19.08
CA ASN A 105 -2.43 -18.01 18.96
C ASN A 105 -3.45 -18.68 18.00
N ASN A 106 -4.07 -17.93 17.10
CA ASN A 106 -4.82 -18.54 15.99
C ASN A 106 -3.99 -18.54 14.69
N SER A 107 -3.72 -19.73 14.14
CA SER A 107 -2.87 -19.89 12.95
C SER A 107 -3.32 -19.10 11.72
N TYR A 108 -4.63 -18.91 11.53
CA TYR A 108 -5.15 -18.11 10.42
C TYR A 108 -4.86 -16.62 10.63
N TYR A 109 -5.13 -16.10 11.83
CA TYR A 109 -4.87 -14.69 12.15
C TYR A 109 -3.38 -14.38 12.27
N ASN A 110 -2.54 -15.36 12.63
CA ASN A 110 -1.09 -15.22 12.61
C ASN A 110 -0.56 -14.89 11.20
N PHE A 111 -1.13 -15.49 10.15
CA PHE A 111 -0.76 -15.14 8.77
C PHE A 111 -1.13 -13.69 8.44
N VAL A 112 -2.33 -13.24 8.85
CA VAL A 112 -2.80 -11.86 8.62
C VAL A 112 -1.92 -10.85 9.37
N ILE A 113 -1.54 -11.17 10.61
CA ILE A 113 -0.59 -10.37 11.42
C ILE A 113 0.76 -10.26 10.70
N ILE A 114 1.37 -11.38 10.28
CA ILE A 114 2.64 -11.36 9.56
C ILE A 114 2.55 -10.51 8.28
N PHE A 115 1.45 -10.64 7.52
CA PHE A 115 1.23 -9.85 6.32
C PHE A 115 1.18 -8.35 6.61
N ASN A 116 0.37 -7.93 7.58
CA ASN A 116 0.24 -6.54 7.98
C ASN A 116 1.55 -5.97 8.53
N THR A 117 2.27 -6.73 9.35
CA THR A 117 3.63 -6.37 9.81
C THR A 117 4.57 -6.14 8.60
N GLY A 118 4.50 -6.98 7.58
CA GLY A 118 5.23 -6.78 6.32
C GLY A 118 4.83 -5.48 5.60
N VAL A 119 3.53 -5.18 5.53
CA VAL A 119 3.01 -3.92 4.96
C VAL A 119 3.50 -2.70 5.74
N ILE A 120 3.50 -2.75 7.07
CA ILE A 120 4.06 -1.70 7.95
C ILE A 120 5.54 -1.48 7.61
N GLY A 121 6.34 -2.55 7.54
CA GLY A 121 7.76 -2.47 7.19
C GLY A 121 7.98 -1.84 5.81
N PHE A 122 7.16 -2.20 4.82
CA PHE A 122 7.21 -1.59 3.50
C PHE A 122 6.89 -0.09 3.54
N ILE A 123 5.86 0.32 4.28
CA ILE A 123 5.46 1.73 4.36
C ILE A 123 6.57 2.58 5.01
N VAL A 124 7.21 2.06 6.07
CA VAL A 124 8.36 2.72 6.70
C VAL A 124 9.49 2.89 5.68
N PHE A 125 9.86 1.81 4.99
CA PHE A 125 10.87 1.87 3.94
C PHE A 125 10.50 2.87 2.83
N TYR A 126 9.23 2.91 2.43
CA TYR A 126 8.72 3.81 1.41
C TYR A 126 8.82 5.28 1.82
N ILE A 127 8.42 5.62 3.05
CA ILE A 127 8.53 6.99 3.59
C ILE A 127 10.00 7.41 3.69
N PHE A 128 10.88 6.52 4.19
CA PHE A 128 12.32 6.80 4.20
C PHE A 128 12.88 7.02 2.79
N TYR A 129 12.42 6.22 1.82
CA TYR A 129 12.82 6.38 0.43
C TYR A 129 12.36 7.71 -0.17
N LEU A 130 11.10 8.09 0.05
CA LEU A 130 10.55 9.37 -0.43
C LEU A 130 11.29 10.58 0.16
N ASN A 131 11.74 10.49 1.41
CA ASN A 131 12.31 11.60 2.16
C ASN A 131 13.84 11.58 2.25
N LYS A 132 14.52 10.60 1.66
CA LYS A 132 15.98 10.56 1.64
C LYS A 132 16.53 11.77 0.88
N VAL A 133 17.18 12.68 1.62
CA VAL A 133 17.89 13.83 1.03
C VAL A 133 19.22 13.33 0.45
N ASN A 134 19.36 13.37 -0.87
CA ASN A 134 20.62 13.09 -1.56
C ASN A 134 21.62 14.21 -1.28
N LYS A 135 22.33 14.13 -0.15
CA LYS A 135 23.32 15.12 0.27
C LYS A 135 24.71 14.92 -0.37
N LYS A 136 24.92 13.93 -1.25
CA LYS A 136 26.26 13.51 -1.67
C LYS A 136 26.57 13.49 -3.16
N GLU A 137 25.63 13.80 -4.04
CA GLU A 137 25.92 13.87 -5.47
C GLU A 137 25.28 15.12 -6.06
N ASN A 138 26.09 16.00 -6.64
CA ASN A 138 25.66 17.12 -7.50
C ASN A 138 25.05 16.62 -8.83
N ILE A 139 24.60 15.37 -8.85
CA ILE A 139 23.95 14.63 -9.91
C ILE A 139 22.93 13.75 -9.17
N GLU A 140 21.67 13.77 -9.60
CA GLU A 140 20.55 12.96 -9.05
C GLU A 140 19.87 13.48 -7.78
N ILE A 141 19.15 14.59 -7.94
CA ILE A 141 17.83 14.82 -7.33
C ILE A 141 17.02 13.50 -7.40
N SER A 142 16.36 13.09 -6.31
CA SER A 142 15.70 11.79 -6.23
C SER A 142 14.79 11.54 -7.44
N GLU A 143 14.77 10.31 -7.99
CA GLU A 143 13.94 9.97 -9.16
C GLU A 143 12.47 10.43 -8.99
N ILE A 144 11.95 10.41 -7.75
CA ILE A 144 10.60 10.85 -7.39
C ILE A 144 10.48 12.38 -7.29
N GLU A 145 11.53 13.13 -6.97
CA GLU A 145 11.50 14.60 -7.02
C GLU A 145 11.57 15.17 -8.44
N ASN A 146 12.04 14.38 -9.41
CA ASN A 146 12.00 14.71 -10.83
C ASN A 146 10.73 14.19 -11.54
N ILE A 147 9.86 13.48 -10.84
CA ILE A 147 8.55 13.08 -11.37
C ILE A 147 7.73 14.35 -11.68
N GLY A 148 7.38 14.53 -12.96
CA GLY A 148 6.55 15.65 -13.45
C GLY A 148 7.28 16.96 -13.70
N LYS A 149 8.60 17.01 -13.51
CA LYS A 149 9.43 18.12 -13.98
C LYS A 149 9.80 17.87 -15.44
N HIS A 150 9.06 18.44 -16.37
CA HIS A 150 9.53 18.53 -17.75
C HIS A 150 10.81 19.37 -17.77
N LYS A 151 11.83 18.89 -18.49
CA LYS A 151 12.99 19.72 -18.84
C LYS A 151 12.44 20.92 -19.61
N GLU A 152 12.61 22.12 -19.07
CA GLU A 152 12.62 23.32 -19.89
C GLU A 152 13.76 23.23 -20.92
#